data_AF-A0A945DW52-F1
#
_entry.id   AF-A0A945DW52-F1
#
_cell.length_a   1.000
_cell.length_b   1.000
_cell.length_c   1.000
_cell.angle_alpha   90.00
_cell.angle_beta   90.00
_cell.angle_gamma   90.00
#
_symmetry.space_group_name_H-M   'P 1'
#
loop_
_entity.id
_entity.type
_entity.pdbx_description
1 polymer ?
#
loop_
_entity_poly.entity_id
_entity_poly.type
_entity_poly.pdbx_seq_one_letter_code
_entity_poly.pdbx_strand_id
1 'polypeptide(L)'
;MIMFMHFTPCIRSTRRLAKATGLSLGLAMAANGVTDPAKITSQPSDVSAEAGSATSLAAEASGSPNTYRWYRANGGGGALSFAGGNQYVSVPIDVPETECTVEFWFRTEDPNAGLFCVVDANLGGGGHDRHLHLTGGNIRVRTYSGPGVEVSEGLNLADGKWHHIAHVIPTQRLGRDRYRRE
;
A
#
# COMPACT_ATOMS: atom_id res chain seq x y z
N MET A 1 -10.87 15.99 20.73
CA MET A 1 -9.94 14.93 21.18
C MET A 1 -8.81 14.87 20.17
N ILE A 2 -7.57 14.96 20.64
CA ILE A 2 -6.35 15.20 19.84
C ILE A 2 -5.91 13.88 19.18
N MET A 3 -5.45 13.93 17.92
CA MET A 3 -5.14 12.78 17.07
C MET A 3 -3.66 12.82 16.60
N PHE A 4 -3.01 11.65 16.57
CA PHE A 4 -1.66 11.43 16.04
C PHE A 4 -1.66 10.44 14.86
N MET A 5 -0.71 10.66 13.96
CA MET A 5 -0.47 10.04 12.65
C MET A 5 0.57 8.91 12.78
N HIS A 6 0.49 7.83 11.99
CA HIS A 6 1.63 6.93 11.79
C HIS A 6 1.84 6.57 10.32
N PHE A 7 3.07 6.81 9.88
CA PHE A 7 3.69 6.24 8.69
C PHE A 7 4.45 4.98 9.11
N THR A 8 4.44 3.91 8.29
CA THR A 8 5.35 2.77 8.49
C THR A 8 6.41 2.76 7.39
N PRO A 9 7.71 2.83 7.71
CA PRO A 9 8.77 2.78 6.71
C PRO A 9 9.05 1.34 6.26
N CYS A 10 9.27 1.16 4.96
CA CYS A 10 9.80 -0.05 4.35
C CYS A 10 11.31 -0.15 4.60
N ILE A 11 11.78 -1.15 5.37
CA ILE A 11 13.21 -1.47 5.51
C ILE A 11 13.49 -2.81 4.83
N ARG A 12 14.28 -2.76 3.75
CA ARG A 12 14.81 -3.93 3.03
C ARG A 12 16.15 -4.31 3.66
N SER A 13 16.21 -5.37 4.47
CA SER A 13 17.47 -5.88 5.04
C SER A 13 18.15 -6.86 4.07
N THR A 14 19.38 -6.55 3.66
CA THR A 14 20.26 -7.51 3.00
C THR A 14 21.54 -7.68 3.81
N ARG A 15 21.86 -8.96 4.12
CA ARG A 15 23.19 -9.62 4.13
C ARG A 15 23.47 -10.45 5.40
N ARG A 16 23.78 -11.72 5.14
CA ARG A 16 24.32 -12.74 6.05
C ARG A 16 25.79 -12.44 6.37
N LEU A 17 26.23 -12.78 7.59
CA LEU A 17 27.62 -13.09 7.90
C LEU A 17 27.64 -14.32 8.84
N ALA A 18 28.19 -15.43 8.36
CA ALA A 18 28.52 -16.60 9.18
C ALA A 18 29.98 -16.48 9.65
N LYS A 19 30.22 -16.72 10.94
CA LYS A 19 31.56 -16.82 11.53
C LYS A 19 31.85 -18.31 11.73
N ALA A 20 32.92 -18.82 11.11
CA ALA A 20 33.39 -20.18 11.27
C ALA A 20 34.45 -20.25 12.39
N THR A 21 34.34 -21.25 13.26
CA THR A 21 35.43 -21.73 14.12
C THR A 21 35.30 -23.22 14.39
N GLY A 22 36.35 -23.99 14.04
CA GLY A 22 36.90 -25.08 14.85
C GLY A 22 36.25 -26.49 14.81
N LEU A 23 37.03 -27.44 14.28
CA LEU A 23 36.88 -28.89 14.14
C LEU A 23 36.28 -29.68 15.33
N SER A 24 35.45 -30.68 15.01
CA SER A 24 35.70 -32.09 15.39
C SER A 24 35.10 -33.04 14.35
N LEU A 25 35.82 -34.12 14.04
CA LEU A 25 35.49 -35.10 13.00
C LEU A 25 34.50 -36.13 13.58
N GLY A 26 33.21 -35.79 13.58
CA GLY A 26 32.12 -36.73 13.79
C GLY A 26 31.23 -36.72 12.56
N LEU A 27 30.99 -37.89 11.96
CA LEU A 27 30.06 -38.04 10.84
C LEU A 27 28.62 -37.86 11.35
N ALA A 28 28.21 -36.62 11.62
CA ALA A 28 26.81 -36.27 11.74
C ALA A 28 26.28 -36.01 10.33
N MET A 29 25.30 -36.81 9.90
CA MET A 29 24.45 -36.46 8.77
C MET A 29 23.72 -35.17 9.14
N ALA A 30 24.29 -34.01 8.83
CA ALA A 30 23.56 -32.76 8.88
C ALA A 30 22.54 -32.83 7.74
N ALA A 31 21.31 -33.21 8.07
CA ALA A 31 20.16 -32.91 7.24
C ALA A 31 20.12 -31.38 7.13
N ASN A 32 20.72 -30.85 6.06
CA ASN A 32 20.60 -29.46 5.69
C ASN A 32 19.19 -29.30 5.10
N GLY A 33 18.18 -29.47 5.97
CA GLY A 33 16.81 -29.19 5.64
C GLY A 33 16.76 -27.74 5.21
N VAL A 34 16.41 -27.51 3.94
CA VAL A 34 16.10 -26.17 3.46
C VAL A 34 14.91 -25.72 4.30
N THR A 35 15.19 -24.97 5.37
CA THR A 35 14.15 -24.39 6.19
C THR A 35 13.52 -23.29 5.35
N ASP A 36 12.27 -23.50 4.94
CA ASP A 36 11.52 -22.46 4.23
C ASP A 36 11.50 -21.19 5.08
N PRO A 37 11.73 -20.01 4.48
CA PRO A 37 11.68 -18.76 5.22
C PRO A 37 10.30 -18.58 5.84
N ALA A 38 10.26 -17.96 7.02
CA ALA A 38 9.02 -17.63 7.71
C ALA A 38 8.11 -16.81 6.77
N LYS A 39 6.86 -17.27 6.61
CA LYS A 39 5.86 -16.64 5.74
C LYS A 39 4.50 -16.65 6.43
N ILE A 40 3.82 -15.52 6.47
CA ILE A 40 2.42 -15.44 6.89
C ILE A 40 1.55 -16.04 5.78
N THR A 41 0.78 -17.07 6.09
CA THR A 41 -0.14 -17.77 5.18
C THR A 41 -1.58 -17.31 5.35
N SER A 42 -1.93 -16.79 6.53
CA SER A 42 -3.24 -16.20 6.80
C SER A 42 -3.08 -14.94 7.66
N GLN A 43 -3.67 -13.84 7.19
CA GLN A 43 -3.69 -12.57 7.89
C GLN A 43 -4.82 -12.57 8.95
N PRO A 44 -4.68 -11.84 10.07
CA PRO A 44 -5.81 -11.60 10.96
C PRO A 44 -6.90 -10.83 10.23
N SER A 45 -8.15 -11.15 10.53
CA SER A 45 -9.31 -10.35 10.15
C SER A 45 -9.53 -9.21 11.13
N ASP A 46 -10.20 -8.15 10.69
CA ASP A 46 -10.65 -7.08 11.58
C ASP A 46 -11.61 -7.62 12.65
N VAL A 47 -11.39 -7.24 13.91
CA VAL A 47 -12.27 -7.59 15.04
C VAL A 47 -12.62 -6.31 15.80
N SER A 48 -13.90 -6.07 16.00
CA SER A 48 -14.40 -5.00 16.87
C SER A 48 -14.64 -5.53 18.28
N ALA A 49 -14.24 -4.78 19.30
CA ALA A 49 -14.48 -5.13 20.70
C ALA A 49 -14.76 -3.87 21.53
N GLU A 50 -15.60 -4.01 22.55
CA GLU A 50 -15.90 -2.93 23.49
C GLU A 50 -14.67 -2.53 24.30
N ALA A 51 -14.58 -1.26 24.68
CA ALA A 51 -13.48 -0.77 25.48
C ALA A 51 -13.38 -1.54 26.81
N GLY A 52 -12.20 -2.09 27.10
CA GLY A 52 -11.96 -2.91 28.30
C GLY A 52 -12.26 -4.40 28.13
N SER A 53 -12.81 -4.83 26.99
CA SER A 53 -12.99 -6.26 26.68
C SER A 53 -11.74 -6.85 26.04
N ALA A 54 -11.47 -8.13 26.34
CA ALA A 54 -10.41 -8.88 25.69
C ALA A 54 -10.86 -9.35 24.30
N THR A 55 -9.95 -9.31 23.34
CA THR A 55 -10.14 -9.86 21.99
C THR A 55 -8.89 -10.63 21.55
N SER A 56 -9.06 -11.57 20.63
CA SER A 56 -7.99 -12.44 20.13
C SER A 56 -7.76 -12.17 18.65
N LEU A 57 -6.50 -11.94 18.27
CA LEU A 57 -6.06 -11.92 16.87
C LEU A 57 -5.31 -13.22 16.57
N ALA A 58 -5.57 -13.81 15.41
CA ALA A 58 -4.90 -14.99 14.92
C ALA A 58 -4.25 -14.71 13.57
N ALA A 59 -3.04 -15.22 13.38
CA ALA A 59 -2.35 -15.25 12.09
C ALA A 59 -1.71 -16.63 11.93
N GLU A 60 -1.68 -17.14 10.71
CA GLU A 60 -1.01 -18.40 10.41
C GLU A 60 0.32 -18.13 9.74
N ALA A 61 1.36 -18.85 10.15
CA ALA A 61 2.70 -18.73 9.58
C ALA A 61 3.30 -20.10 9.29
N SER A 62 3.95 -20.25 8.15
CA SER A 62 4.74 -21.42 7.72
C SER A 62 6.23 -21.10 7.70
N GLY A 63 7.10 -22.10 7.63
CA GLY A 63 8.56 -21.92 7.64
C GLY A 63 9.20 -22.12 9.02
N SER A 64 10.53 -22.02 9.08
CA SER A 64 11.29 -22.17 10.33
C SER A 64 12.59 -21.36 10.31
N PRO A 65 12.97 -20.69 11.42
CA PRO A 65 12.19 -20.52 12.64
C PRO A 65 11.05 -19.51 12.45
N ASN A 66 9.88 -19.81 13.00
CA ASN A 66 8.73 -18.91 12.98
C ASN A 66 8.59 -18.19 14.33
N THR A 67 8.99 -16.92 14.36
CA THR A 67 8.69 -16.01 15.47
C THR A 67 7.94 -14.80 14.93
N TYR A 68 6.83 -14.44 15.57
CA TYR A 68 6.05 -13.26 15.23
C TYR A 68 5.76 -12.43 16.48
N ARG A 69 5.50 -11.14 16.29
CA ARG A 69 5.16 -10.21 17.36
C ARG A 69 4.07 -9.27 16.88
N TRP A 70 3.06 -9.07 17.72
CA TRP A 70 2.06 -8.04 17.51
C TRP A 70 2.60 -6.68 17.93
N TYR A 71 2.44 -5.68 17.08
CA TYR A 71 2.69 -4.28 17.42
C TYR A 71 1.35 -3.56 17.53
N ARG A 72 1.13 -2.87 18.65
CA ARG A 72 0.05 -1.88 18.72
C ARG A 72 0.57 -0.60 18.07
N ALA A 73 -0.09 -0.16 17.00
CA ALA A 73 0.11 1.20 16.50
C ALA A 73 -0.52 2.17 17.51
N ASN A 74 0.30 2.96 18.21
CA ASN A 74 -0.19 4.06 19.03
C ASN A 74 -0.43 5.26 18.11
N GLY A 75 -1.69 5.49 17.75
CA GLY A 75 -2.10 6.56 16.81
C GLY A 75 -1.89 6.15 15.36
N GLY A 76 -2.98 5.94 14.63
CA GLY A 76 -3.01 5.41 13.27
C GLY A 76 -4.18 4.43 13.11
N GLY A 77 -5.39 4.94 12.93
CA GLY A 77 -6.58 4.08 12.87
C GLY A 77 -7.91 4.79 12.58
N GLY A 78 -7.86 6.06 12.20
CA GLY A 78 -9.06 6.78 11.76
C GLY A 78 -9.05 6.88 10.25
N ALA A 79 -10.16 6.48 9.62
CA ALA A 79 -10.43 6.77 8.23
C ALA A 79 -11.37 7.96 8.13
N LEU A 80 -11.24 8.74 7.07
CA LEU A 80 -12.23 9.74 6.73
C LEU A 80 -13.48 9.02 6.20
N SER A 81 -14.61 9.19 6.88
CA SER A 81 -15.88 8.65 6.43
C SER A 81 -16.64 9.71 5.64
N PHE A 82 -17.02 9.34 4.43
CA PHE A 82 -17.91 10.11 3.58
C PHE A 82 -19.28 9.45 3.57
N ALA A 83 -20.33 10.19 3.94
CA ALA A 83 -21.71 9.69 4.02
C ALA A 83 -22.42 9.67 2.66
N GLY A 84 -21.68 9.86 1.56
CA GLY A 84 -22.20 10.00 0.20
C GLY A 84 -22.42 11.46 -0.24
N GLY A 85 -22.88 11.64 -1.47
CA GLY A 85 -23.02 12.95 -2.12
C GLY A 85 -21.67 13.56 -2.53
N ASN A 86 -21.60 14.89 -2.58
CA ASN A 86 -20.40 15.63 -3.02
C ASN A 86 -19.48 16.01 -1.86
N GLN A 87 -19.10 15.03 -1.03
CA GLN A 87 -18.17 15.25 0.07
C GLN A 87 -16.74 14.99 -0.38
N TYR A 88 -15.81 15.85 0.03
CA TYR A 88 -14.40 15.75 -0.30
C TYR A 88 -13.56 16.49 0.73
N VAL A 89 -12.27 16.22 0.73
CA VAL A 89 -11.27 17.02 1.43
C VAL A 89 -10.27 17.51 0.41
N SER A 90 -10.00 18.81 0.43
CA SER A 90 -8.96 19.44 -0.38
C SER A 90 -7.87 19.93 0.56
N VAL A 91 -6.63 19.55 0.25
CA VAL A 91 -5.45 19.95 1.03
C VAL A 91 -4.53 20.73 0.09
N PRO A 92 -4.18 21.98 0.40
CA PRO A 92 -3.21 22.73 -0.39
C PRO A 92 -1.82 22.12 -0.14
N ILE A 93 -1.26 21.52 -1.18
CA ILE A 93 0.12 21.04 -1.19
C ILE A 93 0.76 21.43 -2.51
N ASP A 94 2.07 21.58 -2.49
CA ASP A 94 2.88 21.68 -3.70
C ASP A 94 3.15 20.24 -4.20
N VAL A 95 2.35 19.79 -5.17
CA VAL A 95 2.42 18.40 -5.63
C VAL A 95 3.58 18.24 -6.62
N PRO A 96 4.51 17.29 -6.43
CA PRO A 96 5.63 17.10 -7.33
C PRO A 96 5.22 16.98 -8.81
N GLU A 97 5.92 17.66 -9.70
CA GLU A 97 5.76 17.55 -11.16
C GLU A 97 6.58 16.39 -11.76
N THR A 98 7.40 15.74 -10.93
CA THR A 98 8.18 14.56 -11.27
C THR A 98 7.52 13.29 -10.71
N GLU A 99 8.29 12.21 -10.64
CA GLU A 99 7.80 10.94 -10.12
C GLU A 99 7.32 11.07 -8.68
N CYS A 100 6.12 10.56 -8.42
CA CYS A 100 5.52 10.55 -7.09
C CYS A 100 4.68 9.29 -6.90
N THR A 101 4.51 8.89 -5.65
CA THR A 101 3.62 7.79 -5.26
C THR A 101 2.50 8.36 -4.41
N VAL A 102 1.27 8.06 -4.79
CA VAL A 102 0.08 8.29 -3.94
C VAL A 102 -0.32 6.94 -3.36
N GLU A 103 -0.31 6.84 -2.03
CA GLU A 103 -0.73 5.62 -1.34
C GLU A 103 -1.73 5.91 -0.23
N PHE A 104 -2.75 5.07 -0.10
CA PHE A 104 -3.73 5.12 0.97
C PHE A 104 -4.55 3.82 1.03
N TRP A 105 -5.25 3.63 2.14
CA TRP A 105 -6.28 2.61 2.29
C TRP A 105 -7.65 3.20 1.97
N PHE A 106 -8.51 2.43 1.30
CA PHE A 106 -9.91 2.80 1.08
C PHE A 106 -10.84 1.61 1.31
N ARG A 107 -12.10 1.89 1.62
CA ARG A 107 -13.19 0.92 1.73
C ARG A 107 -14.45 1.56 1.16
N THR A 108 -15.10 0.90 0.21
CA THR A 108 -16.30 1.43 -0.44
C THR A 108 -17.19 0.30 -0.96
N GLU A 109 -18.47 0.61 -1.10
CA GLU A 109 -19.45 -0.20 -1.83
C GLU A 109 -19.90 0.51 -3.13
N ASP A 110 -19.44 1.74 -3.36
CA ASP A 110 -19.69 2.49 -4.60
C ASP A 110 -18.69 2.06 -5.69
N PRO A 111 -19.15 1.40 -6.77
CA PRO A 111 -18.29 0.96 -7.87
C PRO A 111 -17.71 2.10 -8.70
N ASN A 112 -18.14 3.35 -8.48
CA ASN A 112 -17.69 4.53 -9.23
C ASN A 112 -17.11 5.62 -8.30
N ALA A 113 -16.66 5.24 -7.10
CA ALA A 113 -16.13 6.17 -6.11
C ALA A 113 -14.92 6.98 -6.61
N GLY A 114 -14.94 8.30 -6.39
CA GLY A 114 -13.74 9.14 -6.52
C GLY A 114 -12.78 8.89 -5.35
N LEU A 115 -11.49 8.67 -5.63
CA LEU A 115 -10.51 8.36 -4.58
C LEU A 115 -9.47 9.48 -4.41
N PHE A 116 -8.95 10.01 -5.52
CA PHE A 116 -7.94 11.06 -5.50
C PHE A 116 -7.91 11.82 -6.84
N CYS A 117 -7.65 13.12 -6.78
CA CYS A 117 -7.24 13.92 -7.93
C CYS A 117 -6.39 15.09 -7.45
N VAL A 118 -5.57 15.62 -8.35
CA VAL A 118 -4.92 16.92 -8.16
C VAL A 118 -5.74 17.97 -8.89
N VAL A 119 -5.94 19.11 -8.26
CA VAL A 119 -6.73 20.21 -8.80
C VAL A 119 -5.91 21.48 -8.78
N ASP A 120 -6.08 22.30 -9.82
CA ASP A 120 -5.73 23.72 -9.75
C ASP A 120 -6.96 24.44 -9.18
N ALA A 121 -6.81 25.04 -8.01
CA ALA A 121 -7.88 25.55 -7.14
C ALA A 121 -8.91 24.51 -6.65
N ASN A 122 -9.62 24.85 -5.57
CA ASN A 122 -10.63 23.99 -4.96
C ASN A 122 -11.69 23.55 -5.99
N LEU A 123 -12.06 22.27 -5.96
CA LEU A 123 -12.99 21.63 -6.91
C LEU A 123 -12.57 21.72 -8.39
N GLY A 124 -11.30 22.01 -8.69
CA GLY A 124 -10.79 22.06 -10.06
C GLY A 124 -11.16 23.33 -10.82
N GLY A 125 -11.33 24.46 -10.11
CA GLY A 125 -11.64 25.75 -10.72
C GLY A 125 -10.63 26.22 -11.80
N GLY A 126 -9.38 25.74 -11.75
CA GLY A 126 -8.34 25.95 -12.76
C GLY A 126 -7.99 24.69 -13.58
N GLY A 127 -8.68 23.57 -13.33
CA GLY A 127 -8.43 22.29 -13.99
C GLY A 127 -8.07 21.17 -13.02
N HIS A 128 -7.86 19.97 -13.57
CA HIS A 128 -7.64 18.76 -12.78
C HIS A 128 -6.74 17.73 -13.49
N ASP A 129 -5.97 16.99 -12.70
CA ASP A 129 -4.99 16.01 -13.16
C ASP A 129 -4.85 14.83 -12.16
N ARG A 130 -4.10 13.79 -12.54
CA ARG A 130 -3.72 12.64 -11.70
C ARG A 130 -4.93 12.01 -11.01
N HIS A 131 -5.93 11.71 -11.81
CA HIS A 131 -7.18 11.12 -11.36
C HIS A 131 -6.94 9.67 -10.98
N LEU A 132 -7.47 9.27 -9.83
CA LEU A 132 -7.58 7.89 -9.38
C LEU A 132 -9.00 7.70 -8.82
N HIS A 133 -9.77 6.81 -9.44
CA HIS A 133 -11.16 6.53 -9.07
C HIS A 133 -11.54 5.11 -9.46
N LEU A 134 -12.70 4.65 -8.98
CA LEU A 134 -13.30 3.42 -9.44
C LEU A 134 -14.18 3.64 -10.68
N THR A 135 -14.25 2.65 -11.54
CA THR A 135 -15.27 2.52 -12.60
C THR A 135 -15.73 1.07 -12.64
N GLY A 136 -17.00 0.80 -12.38
CA GLY A 136 -17.50 -0.57 -12.27
C GLY A 136 -16.71 -1.45 -11.27
N GLY A 137 -16.21 -0.87 -10.17
CA GLY A 137 -15.40 -1.57 -9.16
C GLY A 137 -13.93 -1.78 -9.55
N ASN A 138 -13.48 -1.27 -10.69
CA ASN A 138 -12.10 -1.37 -11.15
C ASN A 138 -11.36 -0.03 -11.02
N ILE A 139 -10.05 -0.08 -10.84
CA ILE A 139 -9.21 1.13 -10.78
C ILE A 139 -9.16 1.79 -12.16
N ARG A 140 -9.48 3.08 -12.22
CA ARG A 140 -9.27 3.95 -13.37
C ARG A 140 -8.32 5.08 -13.00
N VAL A 141 -7.26 5.22 -13.76
CA VAL A 141 -6.29 6.31 -13.63
C VAL A 141 -6.25 7.17 -14.89
N ARG A 142 -5.99 8.47 -14.70
CA ARG A 142 -5.75 9.39 -15.81
C ARG A 142 -4.77 10.47 -15.44
N THR A 143 -3.74 10.65 -16.25
CA THR A 143 -2.89 11.84 -16.26
C THR A 143 -3.24 12.71 -17.48
N TYR A 144 -3.22 14.04 -17.31
CA TYR A 144 -3.63 15.02 -18.32
C TYR A 144 -2.66 15.00 -19.51
N SER A 145 -1.37 14.97 -19.21
CA SER A 145 -0.32 14.62 -20.16
C SER A 145 0.29 13.28 -19.75
N GLY A 146 0.30 12.30 -20.64
CA GLY A 146 0.70 10.93 -20.34
C GLY A 146 0.12 9.92 -21.34
N PRO A 147 0.22 8.61 -21.05
CA PRO A 147 -0.34 7.56 -21.91
C PRO A 147 -1.87 7.62 -22.02
N GLY A 148 -2.53 8.41 -21.18
CA GLY A 148 -3.96 8.68 -21.24
C GLY A 148 -4.71 8.05 -20.07
N VAL A 149 -5.78 7.32 -20.37
CA VAL A 149 -6.63 6.63 -19.39
C VAL A 149 -6.25 5.16 -19.35
N GLU A 150 -6.01 4.63 -18.16
CA GLU A 150 -5.81 3.21 -17.94
C GLU A 150 -6.88 2.70 -16.97
N VAL A 151 -7.39 1.50 -17.23
CA VAL A 151 -8.43 0.85 -16.41
C VAL A 151 -8.01 -0.59 -16.14
N SER A 152 -8.06 -1.00 -14.87
CA SER A 152 -7.86 -2.40 -14.49
C SER A 152 -9.08 -3.25 -14.84
N GLU A 153 -8.94 -4.57 -14.84
CA GLU A 153 -10.06 -5.48 -15.07
C GLU A 153 -10.15 -6.53 -13.96
N GLY A 154 -11.38 -6.92 -13.60
CA GLY A 154 -11.66 -8.05 -12.71
C GLY A 154 -11.36 -7.84 -11.23
N LEU A 155 -11.08 -6.62 -10.76
CA LEU A 155 -10.72 -6.38 -9.35
C LEU A 155 -11.92 -6.34 -8.40
N ASN A 156 -13.05 -5.75 -8.83
CA ASN A 156 -14.29 -5.62 -8.03
C ASN A 156 -14.06 -5.08 -6.61
N LEU A 157 -13.36 -3.95 -6.49
CA LEU A 157 -12.91 -3.35 -5.22
C LEU A 157 -13.99 -2.61 -4.43
N ALA A 158 -15.21 -2.52 -4.98
CA ALA A 158 -16.38 -1.98 -4.27
C ALA A 158 -17.11 -3.09 -3.50
N ASP A 159 -16.36 -3.90 -2.76
CA ASP A 159 -16.84 -5.08 -2.04
C ASP A 159 -17.02 -4.84 -0.53
N GLY A 160 -16.95 -3.58 -0.09
CA GLY A 160 -17.06 -3.22 1.33
C GLY A 160 -15.84 -3.61 2.17
N LYS A 161 -14.74 -4.07 1.57
CA LYS A 161 -13.49 -4.41 2.28
C LYS A 161 -12.45 -3.31 2.17
N TRP A 162 -11.50 -3.33 3.10
CA TRP A 162 -10.32 -2.46 3.06
C TRP A 162 -9.35 -2.91 1.98
N HIS A 163 -8.96 -1.98 1.11
CA HIS A 163 -7.96 -2.16 0.07
C HIS A 163 -6.85 -1.14 0.24
N HIS A 164 -5.60 -1.57 0.08
CA HIS A 164 -4.46 -0.66 -0.01
C HIS A 164 -4.13 -0.40 -1.47
N ILE A 165 -3.99 0.86 -1.85
CA ILE A 165 -3.51 1.24 -3.17
C ILE A 165 -2.21 2.03 -3.05
N ALA A 166 -1.28 1.73 -3.95
CA ALA A 166 -0.09 2.53 -4.19
C ALA A 166 0.01 2.79 -5.68
N HIS A 167 -0.31 4.02 -6.10
CA HIS A 167 -0.21 4.45 -7.48
C HIS A 167 1.09 5.22 -7.68
N VAL A 168 1.99 4.67 -8.49
CA VAL A 168 3.24 5.31 -8.87
C VAL A 168 3.02 6.06 -10.16
N ILE A 169 3.20 7.37 -10.12
CA ILE A 169 3.21 8.25 -11.29
C ILE A 169 4.68 8.37 -11.68
N PRO A 170 5.12 7.75 -12.78
CA PRO A 170 6.50 7.88 -13.19
C PRO A 170 6.75 9.29 -13.72
N THR A 171 8.01 9.71 -13.73
CA THR A 171 8.41 10.80 -14.63
C THR A 171 7.98 10.40 -16.03
N GLN A 172 7.30 11.31 -16.75
CA GLN A 172 7.14 11.10 -18.18
C GLN A 172 8.54 10.83 -18.73
N ARG A 173 8.74 9.67 -19.36
CA ARG A 173 9.77 9.58 -20.37
C ARG A 173 9.34 10.60 -21.42
N LEU A 174 9.78 11.84 -21.28
CA LEU A 174 9.88 12.75 -22.40
C LEU A 174 10.53 11.90 -23.48
N GLY A 175 9.84 11.75 -24.61
CA GLY A 175 10.41 11.20 -25.83
C GLY A 175 11.65 12.02 -26.17
N ARG A 176 12.76 11.62 -25.57
CA ARG A 176 14.11 12.08 -25.84
C ARG A 176 14.92 10.82 -26.08
N ASP A 177 14.48 10.06 -27.08
CA ASP A 177 15.42 9.52 -28.05
C ASP A 177 16.17 10.73 -28.61
N ARG A 178 17.21 11.16 -27.87
CA ARG A 178 18.28 11.92 -28.47
C ARG A 178 18.87 10.98 -29.49
N TYR A 179 18.54 11.24 -30.75
CA TYR A 179 19.32 10.81 -31.89
C TYR A 179 20.79 11.11 -31.59
N ARG A 180 21.54 10.08 -31.21
CA ARG A 180 22.98 10.10 -31.23
C ARG A 180 23.35 9.81 -32.68
N ARG A 181 23.65 10.88 -33.44
CA ARG A 181 24.51 10.71 -34.63
C ARG A 181 25.89 10.33 -34.11
N GLU A 182 26.38 9.19 -34.56
CA GLU A 182 27.79 9.09 -34.93
C GLU A 182 28.02 9.90 -36.22
#